data_AF-A0A355T8X2-F1
#
_entry.id   AF-A0A355T8X2-F1
#
_cell.length_a   1.000
_cell.length_b   1.000
_cell.length_c   1.000
_cell.angle_alpha   90.00
_cell.angle_beta   90.00
_cell.angle_gamma   90.00
#
_symmetry.space_group_name_H-M   'P 1'
#
loop_
_entity.id
_entity.type
_entity.pdbx_description
1 polymer ?
#
loop_
_entity_poly.entity_id
_entity_poly.type
_entity_poly.pdbx_seq_one_letter_code
_entity_poly.pdbx_strand_id
1 'polypeptide(L)'
;IELPSGRKVILSDTVGFISDLPTHLIASFRATLEEVLEAEIILHVRDVAHDETEAQKADVADVLKSLGVDLETRDEGKLIEVLNKSDLLDEDAAEAYAELATRDDNIILTSALNGAGVEELLSRLDDLLDGDTTSLHLAIEPQDGEAIAWLHRHGNVRQSEPDDDGITHVDVDLGGPEMGRFEKKFPLIVRGALAEFADAAE
;
A
#
# COMPACT_ATOMS: atom_id res chain seq x y z
N ILE A 1 6.93 -4.43 -7.68
CA ILE A 1 8.08 -3.55 -7.36
C ILE A 1 8.47 -3.74 -5.90
N GLU A 2 9.62 -3.24 -5.47
CA GLU A 2 10.06 -3.27 -4.08
C GLU A 2 9.97 -1.83 -3.51
N LEU A 3 9.34 -1.68 -2.36
CA LEU A 3 9.21 -0.41 -1.63
C LEU A 3 10.46 -0.15 -0.77
N PRO A 4 10.68 1.08 -0.27
CA PRO A 4 11.86 1.42 0.54
C PRO A 4 12.12 0.48 1.73
N SER A 5 11.07 -0.05 2.36
CA SER A 5 11.13 -1.03 3.45
C SER A 5 11.62 -2.43 3.03
N GLY A 6 11.75 -2.70 1.73
CA GLY A 6 11.97 -4.03 1.17
C GLY A 6 10.70 -4.81 0.89
N ARG A 7 9.52 -4.25 1.22
CA ARG A 7 8.21 -4.86 0.93
C ARG A 7 8.01 -5.01 -0.58
N LYS A 8 7.59 -6.20 -1.01
CA LYS A 8 7.24 -6.45 -2.42
C LYS A 8 5.76 -6.19 -2.65
N VAL A 9 5.45 -5.33 -3.60
CA VAL A 9 4.07 -5.01 -4.02
C VAL A 9 3.84 -5.34 -5.48
N ILE A 10 2.59 -5.63 -5.82
CA ILE A 10 2.14 -5.86 -7.20
C ILE A 10 1.43 -4.60 -7.68
N LEU A 11 1.79 -4.14 -8.88
CA LEU A 11 1.09 -3.07 -9.56
C LEU A 11 0.26 -3.68 -10.69
N SER A 12 -1.04 -3.38 -10.71
CA SER A 12 -1.91 -3.70 -11.84
C SER A 12 -2.14 -2.43 -12.65
N ASP A 13 -1.82 -2.48 -13.94
CA ASP A 13 -2.10 -1.37 -14.87
C ASP A 13 -3.53 -1.53 -15.40
N THR A 14 -4.39 -0.59 -15.03
CA THR A 14 -5.80 -0.62 -15.43
C THR A 14 -6.00 0.14 -16.74
N VAL A 15 -7.10 -0.16 -17.43
CA VAL A 15 -7.46 0.61 -18.63
C VAL A 15 -7.81 2.04 -18.21
N GLY A 16 -7.15 3.03 -18.83
CA GLY A 16 -7.43 4.44 -18.57
C GLY A 16 -8.88 4.82 -18.85
N PHE A 17 -9.41 5.75 -18.05
CA PHE A 17 -10.74 6.31 -18.25
C PHE A 17 -10.74 7.23 -19.47
N ILE A 18 -11.76 7.09 -20.32
CA ILE A 18 -12.05 8.01 -21.41
C ILE A 18 -13.33 8.75 -21.02
N SER A 19 -13.34 10.08 -21.12
CA SER A 19 -14.55 10.88 -20.95
C SER A 19 -15.68 10.38 -21.87
N ASP A 20 -16.93 10.54 -21.44
CA ASP A 20 -18.12 10.05 -22.14
C ASP A 20 -18.13 8.52 -22.41
N LEU A 21 -17.57 7.74 -21.49
CA LEU A 21 -17.57 6.28 -21.58
C LEU A 21 -19.02 5.79 -21.73
N PRO A 22 -19.42 5.23 -22.88
CA PRO A 22 -20.79 4.80 -23.09
C PRO A 22 -21.20 3.80 -22.00
N THR A 23 -22.40 3.93 -21.45
CA THR A 23 -22.87 3.07 -20.35
C THR A 23 -22.76 1.57 -20.62
N HIS A 24 -22.81 1.16 -21.89
CA HIS A 24 -22.58 -0.24 -22.29
C HIS A 24 -21.11 -0.68 -22.21
N LEU A 25 -20.16 0.23 -22.38
CA LEU A 25 -18.74 -0.02 -22.23
C LEU A 25 -18.33 -0.06 -20.75
N ILE A 26 -18.96 0.74 -19.88
CA ILE A 26 -18.79 0.63 -18.42
C ILE A 26 -19.10 -0.80 -17.96
N ALA A 27 -20.17 -1.41 -18.48
CA ALA A 27 -20.53 -2.80 -18.16
C ALA A 27 -19.49 -3.83 -18.65
N SER A 28 -18.80 -3.60 -19.77
CA SER A 28 -17.72 -4.47 -20.24
C SER A 28 -16.40 -4.26 -19.50
N PHE A 29 -16.14 -3.05 -18.98
CA PHE A 29 -14.97 -2.75 -18.16
C PHE A 29 -15.17 -3.11 -16.68
N ARG A 30 -16.40 -3.36 -16.22
CA ARG A 30 -16.65 -3.82 -14.84
C ARG A 30 -15.80 -5.03 -14.47
N ALA A 31 -15.67 -6.02 -15.35
CA ALA A 31 -14.85 -7.20 -15.07
C ALA A 31 -13.35 -6.85 -14.87
N THR A 32 -12.83 -5.83 -15.55
CA THR A 32 -11.44 -5.35 -15.38
C THR A 32 -11.30 -4.32 -14.26
N LEU A 33 -12.40 -3.76 -13.78
CA LEU A 33 -12.46 -2.81 -12.67
C LEU A 33 -12.81 -3.48 -11.33
N GLU A 34 -13.20 -4.76 -11.34
CA GLU A 34 -13.31 -5.58 -10.13
C GLU A 34 -11.97 -5.69 -9.39
N GLU A 35 -10.85 -5.68 -10.13
CA GLU A 35 -9.50 -5.64 -9.54
C GLU A 35 -9.26 -4.37 -8.69
N VAL A 36 -9.91 -3.25 -9.04
CA VAL A 36 -9.82 -1.99 -8.27
C VAL A 36 -10.53 -2.12 -6.91
N LEU A 37 -11.58 -2.95 -6.82
CA LEU A 37 -12.28 -3.20 -5.56
C LEU A 37 -11.47 -4.06 -4.58
N GLU A 38 -10.59 -4.90 -5.10
CA GLU A 38 -9.72 -5.77 -4.30
C GLU A 38 -8.40 -5.10 -3.90
N ALA A 39 -8.06 -3.97 -4.52
CA ALA A 39 -6.81 -3.27 -4.26
C ALA A 39 -6.75 -2.70 -2.83
N GLU A 40 -5.58 -2.84 -2.20
CA GLU A 40 -5.28 -2.19 -0.91
C GLU A 40 -5.14 -0.67 -1.08
N ILE A 41 -4.54 -0.24 -2.19
CA ILE A 41 -4.36 1.17 -2.54
C ILE A 41 -4.67 1.35 -4.03
N ILE A 42 -5.42 2.42 -4.33
CA ILE A 42 -5.75 2.88 -5.67
C ILE A 42 -4.93 4.12 -5.97
N LEU A 43 -4.16 4.09 -7.06
CA LEU A 43 -3.46 5.26 -7.58
C LEU A 43 -4.32 5.93 -8.66
N HIS A 44 -4.85 7.11 -8.36
CA HIS A 44 -5.55 7.93 -9.34
C HIS A 44 -4.56 8.89 -9.99
N VAL A 45 -3.98 8.46 -11.12
CA VAL A 45 -3.01 9.25 -11.87
C VAL A 45 -3.73 10.25 -12.78
N ARG A 46 -3.46 11.54 -12.60
CA ARG A 46 -4.05 12.64 -13.39
C ARG A 46 -2.99 13.39 -14.17
N ASP A 47 -3.35 13.89 -15.34
CA ASP A 47 -2.57 14.92 -16.04
C ASP A 47 -2.98 16.29 -15.48
N VAL A 48 -2.11 16.92 -14.69
CA VAL A 48 -2.41 18.25 -14.10
C VAL A 48 -2.07 19.42 -15.01
N ALA A 49 -1.37 19.18 -16.12
CA ALA A 49 -1.10 20.22 -17.10
C ALA A 49 -2.25 20.40 -18.10
N HIS A 50 -3.27 19.53 -18.05
CA HIS A 50 -4.44 19.60 -18.92
C HIS A 50 -5.48 20.57 -18.36
N ASP A 51 -6.00 21.48 -19.20
CA ASP A 51 -6.99 22.51 -18.81
C ASP A 51 -8.26 21.92 -18.16
N GLU A 52 -8.65 20.71 -18.58
CA GLU A 52 -9.83 20.00 -18.08
C GLU A 52 -9.54 19.01 -16.93
N THR A 53 -8.38 19.10 -16.27
CA THR A 53 -7.94 18.13 -15.24
C THR A 53 -8.96 17.95 -14.10
N GLU A 54 -9.65 19.02 -13.71
CA GLU A 54 -10.69 18.97 -12.67
C GLU A 54 -12.00 18.33 -13.16
N ALA A 55 -12.37 18.55 -14.44
CA ALA A 55 -13.53 17.88 -15.03
C ALA A 55 -13.27 16.38 -15.17
N GLN A 56 -12.08 16.00 -15.64
CA GLN A 56 -11.67 14.60 -15.76
C GLN A 56 -11.61 13.91 -14.38
N LYS A 57 -11.16 14.62 -13.34
CA LYS A 57 -11.21 14.13 -11.95
C LYS A 57 -12.65 13.79 -11.54
N ALA A 58 -13.60 14.69 -11.80
CA ALA A 58 -14.99 14.49 -11.45
C ALA A 58 -15.60 13.29 -12.20
N ASP A 59 -15.32 13.14 -13.49
CA ASP A 59 -15.79 11.99 -14.29
C ASP A 59 -15.29 10.66 -13.70
N VAL A 60 -14.00 10.56 -13.34
CA VAL A 60 -13.43 9.35 -12.74
C VAL A 60 -14.02 9.09 -11.35
N ALA A 61 -14.25 10.14 -10.56
CA ALA A 61 -14.90 10.03 -9.25
C ALA A 61 -16.29 9.42 -9.34
N ASP A 62 -17.09 9.86 -10.31
CA ASP A 62 -18.44 9.33 -10.53
C ASP A 62 -18.41 7.86 -10.96
N VAL A 63 -17.46 7.47 -11.81
CA VAL A 63 -17.31 6.06 -12.23
C VAL A 63 -16.89 5.19 -11.06
N LEU A 64 -15.88 5.58 -10.29
CA LEU A 64 -15.42 4.83 -9.11
C LEU A 64 -16.55 4.70 -8.07
N LYS A 65 -17.32 5.78 -7.86
CA LYS A 65 -18.49 5.78 -6.98
C LYS A 65 -19.56 4.79 -7.45
N SER A 66 -19.80 4.69 -8.76
CA SER A 66 -20.74 3.72 -9.34
C SER A 66 -20.33 2.26 -9.14
N LEU A 67 -19.02 2.01 -8.91
CA LEU A 67 -18.46 0.69 -8.63
C LEU A 67 -18.46 0.36 -7.13
N GLY A 68 -18.79 1.33 -6.27
CA GLY A 68 -18.76 1.18 -4.82
C GLY A 68 -17.48 1.68 -4.16
N VAL A 69 -16.62 2.39 -4.91
CA VAL A 69 -15.45 3.10 -4.38
C VAL A 69 -15.79 4.58 -4.29
N ASP A 70 -16.12 5.07 -3.11
CA ASP A 70 -16.41 6.50 -2.95
C ASP A 70 -15.10 7.25 -2.64
N LEU A 71 -14.67 8.11 -3.59
CA LEU A 71 -13.46 8.93 -3.42
C LEU A 71 -13.61 10.00 -2.34
N GLU A 72 -14.85 10.35 -1.97
CA GLU A 72 -15.12 11.34 -0.93
C GLU A 72 -15.16 10.71 0.47
N THR A 73 -15.47 9.42 0.55
CA THR A 73 -15.17 8.65 1.76
C THR A 73 -13.67 8.40 1.76
N ARG A 74 -12.93 9.35 2.34
CA ARG A 74 -11.51 9.22 2.66
C ARG A 74 -11.32 8.12 3.71
N ASP A 75 -11.68 6.88 3.38
CA ASP A 75 -11.19 5.70 4.09
C ASP A 75 -9.66 5.84 4.08
N GLU A 76 -9.11 5.99 5.27
CA GLU A 76 -7.81 6.58 5.60
C GLU A 76 -6.64 5.88 4.88
N GLY A 77 -6.45 6.16 3.58
CA GLY A 77 -5.31 5.67 2.80
C GLY A 77 -5.59 4.77 1.61
N LYS A 78 -6.85 4.48 1.25
CA LYS A 78 -7.13 3.62 0.07
C LYS A 78 -6.93 4.31 -1.27
N LEU A 79 -6.85 5.64 -1.33
CA LEU A 79 -6.73 6.40 -2.58
C LEU A 79 -5.60 7.41 -2.47
N ILE A 80 -4.67 7.39 -3.43
CA ILE A 80 -3.67 8.44 -3.64
C ILE A 80 -3.94 9.12 -4.98
N GLU A 81 -4.07 10.44 -4.98
CA GLU A 81 -4.04 11.24 -6.20
C GLU A 81 -2.59 11.50 -6.63
N VAL A 82 -2.22 10.99 -7.80
CA VAL A 82 -0.91 11.21 -8.39
C VAL A 82 -1.05 12.27 -9.47
N LEU A 83 -0.65 13.49 -9.13
CA LEU A 83 -0.70 14.65 -10.02
C LEU A 83 0.50 14.61 -10.96
N ASN A 84 0.35 13.92 -12.08
CA ASN A 84 1.41 13.65 -13.04
C ASN A 84 1.55 14.77 -14.10
N LYS A 85 2.71 14.80 -14.76
CA LYS A 85 3.13 15.80 -15.75
C LYS A 85 3.41 17.19 -15.15
N SER A 86 3.90 17.23 -13.92
CA SER A 86 4.33 18.48 -13.28
C SER A 86 5.43 19.22 -14.05
N ASP A 87 6.17 18.53 -14.93
CA ASP A 87 7.18 19.11 -15.81
C ASP A 87 6.62 20.07 -16.88
N LEU A 88 5.30 20.07 -17.10
CA LEU A 88 4.62 20.94 -18.06
C LEU A 88 3.95 22.15 -17.41
N LEU A 89 3.95 22.24 -16.08
CA LEU A 89 3.33 23.34 -15.35
C LEU A 89 4.18 24.62 -15.45
N ASP A 90 3.51 25.77 -15.49
CA ASP A 90 4.17 27.04 -15.20
C ASP A 90 4.44 27.20 -13.70
N GLU A 91 5.20 28.23 -13.33
CA GLU A 91 5.66 28.45 -11.96
C GLU A 91 4.48 28.64 -10.98
N ASP A 92 3.47 29.40 -11.38
CA ASP A 92 2.28 29.69 -10.57
C ASP A 92 1.45 28.41 -10.34
N ALA A 93 1.23 27.61 -11.38
CA ALA A 93 0.49 26.35 -11.27
C ALA A 93 1.26 25.30 -10.46
N ALA A 94 2.58 25.20 -10.66
CA ALA A 94 3.44 24.31 -9.90
C ALA A 94 3.40 24.63 -8.39
N GLU A 95 3.46 25.91 -8.02
CA GLU A 95 3.35 26.34 -6.62
C GLU A 95 1.98 25.99 -6.03
N ALA A 96 0.90 26.26 -6.77
CA ALA A 96 -0.46 25.94 -6.32
C ALA A 96 -0.67 24.43 -6.07
N TYR A 97 -0.16 23.56 -6.95
CA TYR A 97 -0.27 22.12 -6.75
C TYR A 97 0.67 21.58 -5.67
N ALA A 98 1.85 22.18 -5.49
CA ALA A 98 2.75 21.84 -4.38
C ALA A 98 2.13 22.22 -3.02
N GLU A 99 1.46 23.36 -2.94
CA GLU A 99 0.70 23.74 -1.74
C GLU A 99 -0.44 22.75 -1.46
N LEU A 100 -1.13 22.26 -2.49
CA LEU A 100 -2.18 21.27 -2.35
C LEU A 100 -1.61 19.94 -1.81
N ALA A 101 -0.52 19.45 -2.39
CA ALA A 101 0.18 18.25 -1.94
C ALA A 101 0.66 18.36 -0.48
N THR A 102 1.11 19.54 -0.06
CA THR A 102 1.54 19.77 1.34
C THR A 102 0.39 19.70 2.34
N ARG A 103 -0.86 19.94 1.91
CA ARG A 103 -2.04 19.95 2.79
C ARG A 103 -2.68 18.57 2.93
N ASP A 104 -2.30 17.61 2.08
CA ASP A 104 -2.92 16.30 2.00
C ASP A 104 -1.89 15.27 1.53
N ASP A 105 -1.41 14.45 2.47
CA ASP A 105 -0.37 13.42 2.21
C ASP A 105 -0.83 12.34 1.21
N ASN A 106 -2.10 12.33 0.80
CA ASN A 106 -2.62 11.46 -0.26
C ASN A 106 -2.57 12.12 -1.64
N ILE A 107 -2.02 13.32 -1.77
CA ILE A 107 -1.84 14.02 -3.04
C ILE A 107 -0.35 14.16 -3.30
N ILE A 108 0.16 13.47 -4.33
CA ILE A 108 1.59 13.49 -4.67
C ILE A 108 1.78 14.12 -6.05
N LEU A 109 2.61 15.16 -6.11
CA LEU A 109 2.98 15.82 -7.36
C LEU A 109 4.15 15.08 -8.03
N THR A 110 3.98 14.67 -9.28
CA THR A 110 4.95 13.84 -9.99
C THR A 110 5.18 14.25 -11.44
N SER A 111 6.34 13.84 -11.97
CA SER A 111 6.56 13.73 -13.41
C SER A 111 7.12 12.36 -13.71
N ALA A 112 6.28 11.48 -14.26
CA ALA A 112 6.71 10.16 -14.72
C ALA A 112 7.78 10.22 -15.83
N LEU A 113 7.90 11.36 -16.52
CA LEU A 113 8.90 11.56 -17.58
C LEU A 113 10.31 11.72 -17.01
N ASN A 114 10.47 12.47 -15.93
CA ASN A 114 11.78 12.78 -15.35
C ASN A 114 12.03 12.12 -13.98
N GLY A 115 11.01 11.50 -13.39
CA GLY A 115 11.06 10.80 -12.10
C GLY A 115 10.79 11.68 -10.87
N ALA A 116 10.49 12.97 -11.02
CA ALA A 116 10.16 13.84 -9.91
C ALA A 116 8.94 13.31 -9.13
N GLY A 117 9.02 13.36 -7.79
CA GLY A 117 7.94 12.91 -6.88
C GLY A 117 7.73 11.40 -6.80
N VAL A 118 8.45 10.59 -7.60
CA VAL A 118 8.27 9.13 -7.58
C VAL A 118 8.78 8.51 -6.27
N GLU A 119 9.89 9.01 -5.73
CA GLU A 119 10.43 8.53 -4.44
C GLU A 119 9.49 8.86 -3.26
N GLU A 120 8.87 10.03 -3.30
CA GLU A 120 7.84 10.45 -2.34
C GLU A 120 6.60 9.56 -2.44
N LEU A 121 6.13 9.28 -3.66
CA LEU A 121 5.03 8.34 -3.89
C LEU A 121 5.34 6.95 -3.33
N LEU A 122 6.54 6.42 -3.59
CA LEU A 122 6.94 5.11 -3.08
C LEU A 122 7.02 5.08 -1.56
N SER A 123 7.52 6.14 -0.94
CA SER A 123 7.59 6.26 0.52
C SER A 123 6.19 6.32 1.13
N ARG A 124 5.29 7.11 0.53
CA ARG A 124 3.90 7.21 0.98
C ARG A 124 3.15 5.88 0.87
N LEU A 125 3.37 5.15 -0.23
CA LEU A 125 2.82 3.81 -0.41
C LEU A 125 3.32 2.84 0.65
N ASP A 126 4.59 2.95 1.05
CA ASP A 126 5.18 2.14 2.10
C ASP A 126 4.51 2.42 3.45
N ASP A 127 4.41 3.70 3.82
CA ASP A 127 3.79 4.13 5.09
C ASP A 127 2.33 3.67 5.21
N LEU A 128 1.57 3.74 4.11
CA LEU A 128 0.17 3.28 4.08
C LEU A 128 0.04 1.78 4.27
N LEU A 129 0.94 1.01 3.65
CA LEU A 129 0.93 -0.44 3.76
C LEU A 129 1.54 -0.92 5.09
N ASP A 130 2.31 -0.07 5.78
CA ASP A 130 2.87 -0.34 7.10
C ASP A 130 1.86 -0.21 8.24
N GLY A 131 0.73 0.50 8.02
CA GLY A 131 -0.27 0.89 9.03
C GLY A 131 -0.95 -0.21 9.86
N ASP A 132 -0.79 -1.49 9.51
CA ASP A 132 -1.42 -2.63 10.20
C ASP A 132 -0.40 -3.73 10.59
N THR A 133 0.85 -3.36 10.80
CA THR A 133 1.90 -4.33 11.14
C THR A 133 2.03 -4.57 12.66
N THR A 134 1.96 -5.83 13.07
CA THR A 134 2.30 -6.27 14.43
C THR A 134 3.76 -6.73 14.42
N SER A 135 4.62 -6.03 15.15
CA SER A 135 5.99 -6.46 15.40
C SER A 135 6.03 -7.54 16.48
N LEU A 136 6.70 -8.65 16.20
CA LEU A 136 6.86 -9.78 17.10
C LEU A 136 8.33 -10.15 17.25
N HIS A 137 8.70 -10.48 18.48
CA HIS A 137 9.92 -11.22 18.77
C HIS A 137 9.53 -12.68 19.02
N LEU A 138 10.07 -13.61 18.23
CA LEU A 138 9.68 -15.02 18.26
C LEU A 138 10.90 -15.91 18.51
N ALA A 139 10.83 -16.74 19.55
CA ALA A 139 11.73 -17.87 19.75
C ALA A 139 11.19 -19.10 19.01
N ILE A 140 11.91 -19.57 17.99
CA ILE A 140 11.48 -20.68 17.14
C ILE A 140 12.43 -21.87 17.31
N GLU A 141 11.87 -22.99 17.76
CA GLU A 141 12.59 -24.24 17.99
C GLU A 141 13.14 -24.84 16.68
N PRO A 142 14.24 -25.62 16.73
CA PRO A 142 14.82 -26.26 15.54
C PRO A 142 13.84 -27.12 14.73
N GLN A 143 12.87 -27.77 15.40
CA GLN A 143 11.84 -28.57 14.73
C GLN A 143 10.82 -27.75 13.94
N ASP A 144 10.69 -26.45 14.22
CA ASP A 144 9.66 -25.56 13.67
C ASP A 144 10.20 -24.72 12.50
N GLY A 145 11.20 -25.21 11.76
CA GLY A 145 11.79 -24.52 10.61
C GLY A 145 10.78 -24.15 9.49
N GLU A 146 9.60 -24.80 9.45
CA GLU A 146 8.50 -24.38 8.58
C GLU A 146 7.99 -22.98 8.92
N ALA A 147 7.95 -22.61 10.22
CA ALA A 147 7.53 -21.29 10.69
C ALA A 147 8.51 -20.20 10.24
N ILE A 148 9.82 -20.43 10.38
CA ILE A 148 10.87 -19.53 9.88
C ILE A 148 10.69 -19.29 8.38
N ALA A 149 10.56 -20.38 7.61
CA ALA A 149 10.38 -20.30 6.17
C ALA A 149 9.06 -19.59 5.79
N TRP A 150 8.02 -19.71 6.60
CA TRP A 150 6.77 -19.00 6.41
C TRP A 150 6.92 -17.50 6.67
N LEU A 151 7.59 -17.11 7.76
CA LEU A 151 7.84 -15.71 8.13
C LEU A 151 8.67 -15.00 7.06
N HIS A 152 9.73 -15.63 6.55
CA HIS A 152 10.50 -15.06 5.43
C HIS A 152 9.70 -14.91 4.12
N ARG A 153 8.59 -15.64 3.96
CA ARG A 153 7.73 -15.57 2.76
C ARG A 153 6.57 -14.58 2.89
N HIS A 154 6.08 -14.34 4.10
CA HIS A 154 4.83 -13.60 4.34
C HIS A 154 4.98 -12.44 5.32
N GLY A 155 6.13 -12.28 5.97
CA GLY A 155 6.43 -11.20 6.91
C GLY A 155 7.70 -10.46 6.52
N ASN A 156 7.91 -9.31 7.15
CA ASN A 156 9.14 -8.55 7.04
C ASN A 156 10.09 -8.93 8.18
N VAL A 157 11.01 -9.87 7.92
CA VAL A 157 11.98 -10.33 8.93
C VAL A 157 13.13 -9.33 9.03
N ARG A 158 13.23 -8.63 10.16
CA ARG A 158 14.30 -7.65 10.44
C ARG A 158 15.58 -8.31 10.93
N GLN A 159 15.45 -9.30 11.80
CA GLN A 159 16.57 -10.04 12.38
C GLN A 159 16.18 -11.51 12.56
N SER A 160 17.16 -12.41 12.42
CA SER A 160 16.98 -13.86 12.59
C SER A 160 18.31 -14.48 12.98
N GLU A 161 18.46 -14.87 14.24
CA GLU A 161 19.72 -15.40 14.79
C GLU A 161 19.48 -16.64 15.66
N PRO A 162 20.20 -17.74 15.42
CA PRO A 162 20.18 -18.90 16.31
C PRO A 162 21.02 -18.64 17.57
N ASP A 163 20.52 -19.09 18.71
CA ASP A 163 21.27 -19.12 19.96
C ASP A 163 22.10 -20.41 20.11
N ASP A 164 22.80 -20.51 21.25
CA ASP A 164 23.69 -21.64 21.56
C ASP A 164 22.95 -22.98 21.72
N ASP A 165 21.65 -22.95 22.02
CA ASP A 165 20.79 -24.13 22.14
C ASP A 165 20.09 -24.48 20.81
N GLY A 166 20.29 -23.66 19.77
CA GLY A 166 19.76 -23.84 18.42
C GLY A 166 18.38 -23.22 18.19
N ILE A 167 17.82 -22.53 19.18
CA ILE A 167 16.56 -21.79 19.04
C ILE A 167 16.84 -20.53 18.22
N THR A 168 16.02 -20.28 17.21
CA THR A 168 16.17 -19.09 16.36
C THR A 168 15.28 -17.97 16.86
N HIS A 169 15.89 -16.85 17.26
CA HIS A 169 15.22 -15.63 17.65
C HIS A 169 14.97 -14.77 16.42
N VAL A 170 13.71 -14.45 16.14
CA VAL A 170 13.29 -13.74 14.93
C VAL A 170 12.50 -12.49 15.29
N ASP A 171 12.99 -11.34 14.84
CA ASP A 171 12.24 -10.07 14.83
C ASP A 171 11.53 -9.92 13.49
N VAL A 172 10.21 -9.83 13.52
CA VAL A 172 9.39 -9.82 12.30
C VAL A 172 8.20 -8.88 12.44
N ASP A 173 7.87 -8.20 11.36
CA ASP A 173 6.58 -7.53 11.21
C ASP A 173 5.63 -8.36 10.38
N LEU A 174 4.40 -8.48 10.86
CA LEU A 174 3.31 -9.13 10.16
C LEU A 174 2.14 -8.16 10.02
N GLY A 175 1.65 -7.96 8.80
CA GLY A 175 0.37 -7.29 8.58
C GLY A 175 -0.78 -8.04 9.30
N GLY A 176 -1.86 -7.34 9.64
CA GLY A 176 -3.01 -7.92 10.34
C GLY A 176 -3.55 -9.25 9.76
N PRO A 177 -3.77 -9.37 8.43
CA PRO A 177 -4.20 -10.63 7.82
C PRO A 177 -3.17 -11.76 7.96
N GLU A 178 -1.88 -11.46 7.77
CA GLU A 178 -0.75 -12.38 7.91
C GLU A 178 -0.59 -12.81 9.36
N MET A 179 -0.77 -11.91 10.32
CA MET A 179 -0.75 -12.21 11.75
C MET A 179 -1.85 -13.22 12.11
N GLY A 180 -3.09 -12.99 11.67
CA GLY A 180 -4.19 -13.94 11.89
C GLY A 180 -3.95 -15.31 11.22
N ARG A 181 -3.31 -15.34 10.04
CA ARG A 181 -2.90 -16.60 9.38
C ARG A 181 -1.79 -17.30 10.15
N PHE A 182 -0.80 -16.55 10.63
CA PHE A 182 0.33 -17.06 11.39
C PHE A 182 -0.12 -17.66 12.72
N GLU A 183 -0.94 -16.94 13.49
CA GLU A 183 -1.51 -17.41 14.76
C GLU A 183 -2.33 -18.69 14.57
N LYS A 184 -3.15 -18.77 13.51
CA LYS A 184 -3.93 -19.97 13.24
C LYS A 184 -3.05 -21.17 12.86
N LYS A 185 -1.95 -20.94 12.15
CA LYS A 185 -1.06 -22.01 11.66
C LYS A 185 -0.04 -22.46 12.72
N PHE A 186 0.47 -21.53 13.52
CA PHE A 186 1.50 -21.76 14.53
C PHE A 186 1.08 -21.20 15.91
N PRO A 187 -0.05 -21.65 16.47
CA PRO A 187 -0.62 -21.05 17.68
C PRO A 187 0.27 -21.19 18.93
N LEU A 188 1.13 -22.21 18.97
CA LEU A 188 2.03 -22.43 20.10
C LEU A 188 3.19 -21.44 20.13
N ILE A 189 3.71 -21.06 18.96
CA ILE A 189 4.82 -20.09 18.83
C ILE A 189 4.36 -18.71 19.28
N VAL A 190 3.18 -18.27 18.81
CA VAL A 190 2.60 -16.96 19.20
C VAL A 190 2.31 -16.91 20.70
N ARG A 191 1.79 -17.98 21.29
CA ARG A 191 1.58 -18.05 22.74
C ARG A 191 2.88 -18.00 23.54
N GLY A 192 3.95 -18.63 23.04
CA GLY A 192 5.27 -18.59 23.66
C GLY A 192 5.78 -17.15 23.73
N ALA A 193 5.76 -16.44 22.60
CA ALA A 193 6.16 -15.03 22.54
C ALA A 193 5.37 -14.15 23.53
N LEU A 194 4.04 -14.28 23.57
CA LEU A 194 3.20 -13.49 24.49
C LEU A 194 3.47 -13.80 25.98
N ALA A 195 3.88 -15.03 26.31
CA ALA A 195 4.22 -15.40 27.68
C ALA A 195 5.56 -14.79 28.13
N GLU A 196 6.56 -14.76 27.26
CA GLU A 196 7.87 -14.13 27.54
C GLU A 196 7.74 -12.61 27.75
N PHE A 197 6.86 -11.95 26.99
CA PHE A 197 6.57 -10.52 27.22
C PHE A 197 5.88 -10.25 28.56
N ALA A 198 5.05 -11.18 29.05
CA ALA A 198 4.39 -11.03 30.35
C ALA A 198 5.38 -11.22 31.51
N ASP A 199 6.32 -12.15 31.40
CA ASP A 199 7.33 -12.43 32.42
C ASP A 199 8.46 -11.35 32.45
N ALA A 200 8.75 -10.69 31.32
CA ALA A 200 9.74 -9.61 31.25
C ALA A 200 9.26 -8.26 31.82
N ALA A 201 7.96 -8.12 32.11
CA ALA A 201 7.34 -6.89 32.62
C ALA A 201 7.13 -6.87 34.15
N GLU A 202 7.51 -7.94 34.87
CA GLU A 202 7.59 -8.03 36.34
C GLU A 202 9.01 -7.75 36.86
#